data_AF-A0A7C5WQU6-F1
#
_entry.id   AF-A0A7C5WQU6-F1
#
_cell.length_a   1.000
_cell.length_b   1.000
_cell.length_c   1.000
_cell.angle_alpha   90.00
_cell.angle_beta   90.00
_cell.angle_gamma   90.00
#
_symmetry.space_group_name_H-M   'P 1'
#
loop_
_entity.id
_entity.type
_entity.pdbx_description
1 polymer ?
#
loop_
_entity_poly.entity_id
_entity_poly.type
_entity_poly.pdbx_seq_one_letter_code
_entity_poly.pdbx_strand_id
1 'polypeptide(L)'
;MNMVFRFLFTLLVLGSLLHAITFRQISQMPKGPEKDYYIWRFISQPSTTPKEAMEVIRQASNINKTLTNAYRAKTGQMPRLHSRGGVPAPPPPSQNDNKAKRYFKTGINAVDRGDLQHALHHFGWANKLASSQLVKDQSAFWLYLLTHDKMYLKQLLKSNDPNLYTLVAQDLVGGKYPQTITQKFPKRTVSHFNIKNPIDWAHLKRRLFSPKTNLEKLAKEYESEYTQGPYTYIKAYASKYREHYFPIPYQDVLRYKTIDRQALIYAIARQESRFVPASVSRSFALGMMQIMPFLVKDISKKKGDNIDLDMMFDPYKAIEYADFHLDYLTSYLYHPLFVAYAYNGGIGFTRRLIERKDYFRQGPYEPYLSIEKLNNVEAREYGKKVLVNYVIYRNKLGKPTRLLPLLKQLTYPAQTDRFRR
;
A
#
# COMPACT_ATOMS: atom_id res chain seq x y z
N MET A 1 -30.55 33.37 55.79
CA MET A 1 -31.24 32.24 55.13
C MET A 1 -30.53 31.98 53.82
N ASN A 2 -29.51 31.11 53.84
CA ASN A 2 -28.64 30.84 52.69
C ASN A 2 -29.28 29.78 51.79
N MET A 3 -29.68 30.16 50.59
CA MET A 3 -30.26 29.24 49.60
C MET A 3 -29.19 28.89 48.56
N VAL A 4 -28.61 27.70 48.72
CA VAL A 4 -27.66 27.11 47.77
C VAL A 4 -28.45 26.52 46.60
N PHE A 5 -28.37 27.13 45.43
CA PHE A 5 -28.84 26.52 44.18
C PHE A 5 -27.80 25.52 43.68
N ARG A 6 -28.06 24.23 43.87
CA ARG A 6 -27.33 23.15 43.18
C ARG A 6 -27.90 22.98 41.77
N PHE A 7 -27.17 23.45 40.76
CA PHE A 7 -27.41 23.04 39.37
C PHE A 7 -26.87 21.62 39.17
N LEU A 8 -27.78 20.64 39.09
CA LEU A 8 -27.48 19.33 38.54
C LEU A 8 -27.31 19.46 37.02
N PHE A 9 -26.07 19.52 36.56
CA PHE A 9 -25.74 19.25 35.17
C PHE A 9 -25.85 17.74 34.92
N THR A 10 -27.00 17.27 34.48
CA THR A 10 -27.12 15.96 33.83
C THR A 10 -26.38 16.04 32.49
N LEU A 11 -25.15 15.52 32.49
CA LEU A 11 -24.36 15.33 31.28
C LEU A 11 -25.05 14.25 30.43
N LEU A 12 -25.96 14.67 29.56
CA LEU A 12 -26.57 13.81 28.55
C LEU A 12 -25.48 13.52 27.51
N VAL A 13 -24.71 12.45 27.75
CA VAL A 13 -23.83 11.86 26.74
C VAL A 13 -24.76 11.27 25.68
N LEU A 14 -25.12 12.10 24.70
CA LEU A 14 -25.64 11.65 23.40
C LEU A 14 -24.47 10.92 22.71
N GLY A 15 -24.22 9.69 23.15
CA GLY A 15 -23.42 8.74 22.40
C GLY A 15 -24.13 8.56 21.06
N SER A 16 -23.47 8.96 19.98
CA SER A 16 -23.87 8.59 18.63
C SER A 16 -24.20 7.10 18.64
N LEU A 17 -25.46 6.75 18.39
CA LEU A 17 -25.91 5.37 18.21
C LEU A 17 -25.19 4.81 16.98
N LEU A 18 -23.98 4.31 17.21
CA LEU A 18 -23.31 3.38 16.33
C LEU A 18 -24.30 2.22 16.16
N HIS A 19 -24.84 2.07 14.95
CA HIS A 19 -25.68 0.92 14.65
C HIS A 19 -24.84 -0.34 14.91
N ALA A 20 -25.17 -1.06 15.99
CA ALA A 20 -24.48 -2.29 16.35
C ALA A 20 -24.58 -3.27 15.17
N ILE A 21 -23.43 -3.82 14.77
CA ILE A 21 -23.38 -4.82 13.71
C ILE A 21 -24.07 -6.08 14.23
N THR A 22 -24.92 -6.66 13.41
CA THR A 22 -25.67 -7.88 13.76
C THR A 22 -25.07 -9.11 13.09
N PHE A 23 -25.27 -10.27 13.72
CA PHE A 23 -24.90 -11.56 13.14
C PHE A 23 -25.55 -11.80 11.76
N ARG A 24 -26.80 -11.36 11.59
CA ARG A 24 -27.55 -11.47 10.33
C ARG A 24 -26.89 -10.67 9.21
N GLN A 25 -26.46 -9.43 9.48
CA GLN A 25 -25.74 -8.61 8.50
C GLN A 25 -24.44 -9.30 8.06
N ILE A 26 -23.64 -9.80 9.01
CA ILE A 26 -22.39 -10.51 8.68
C ILE A 26 -22.64 -11.74 7.82
N SER A 27 -23.68 -12.50 8.14
CA SER A 27 -24.03 -13.73 7.42
C SER A 27 -24.33 -13.48 5.94
N GLN A 28 -24.85 -12.30 5.59
CA GLN A 28 -25.14 -11.90 4.21
C GLN A 28 -23.91 -11.38 3.45
N MET A 29 -22.84 -11.00 4.16
CA MET A 29 -21.63 -10.47 3.51
C MET A 29 -20.88 -11.55 2.72
N PRO A 30 -20.30 -11.21 1.55
CA PRO A 30 -19.42 -12.10 0.82
C PRO A 30 -18.14 -12.40 1.61
N LYS A 31 -17.62 -13.63 1.52
CA LYS A 31 -16.34 -13.99 2.15
C LYS A 31 -15.19 -13.14 1.60
N GLY A 32 -14.36 -12.63 2.49
CA GLY A 32 -13.18 -11.83 2.16
C GLY A 32 -12.74 -10.94 3.34
N PRO A 33 -11.65 -10.17 3.15
CA PRO A 33 -11.11 -9.29 4.18
C PRO A 33 -12.12 -8.31 4.77
N GLU A 34 -13.06 -7.81 3.96
CA GLU A 34 -14.09 -6.88 4.38
C GLU A 34 -15.09 -7.52 5.35
N LYS A 35 -15.50 -8.77 5.09
CA LYS A 35 -16.32 -9.54 6.03
C LYS A 35 -15.53 -9.88 7.29
N ASP A 36 -14.27 -10.29 7.15
CA ASP A 36 -13.42 -10.64 8.30
C ASP A 36 -13.22 -9.44 9.23
N TYR A 37 -13.13 -8.23 8.66
CA TYR A 37 -13.12 -6.98 9.41
C TYR A 37 -14.41 -6.78 10.21
N TYR A 38 -15.58 -7.01 9.60
CA TYR A 38 -16.84 -6.90 10.34
C TYR A 38 -17.06 -8.04 11.35
N ILE A 39 -16.54 -9.23 11.10
CA ILE A 39 -16.46 -10.30 12.11
C ILE A 39 -15.65 -9.82 13.32
N TRP A 40 -14.49 -9.20 13.08
CA TRP A 40 -13.69 -8.60 14.15
C TRP A 40 -14.44 -7.49 14.89
N ARG A 41 -15.08 -6.56 14.15
CA ARG A 41 -15.88 -5.48 14.74
C ARG A 41 -17.00 -6.03 15.61
N PHE A 42 -17.75 -7.01 15.12
CA PHE A 42 -18.84 -7.68 15.86
C PHE A 42 -18.33 -8.37 17.13
N ILE A 43 -17.31 -9.23 17.04
CA ILE A 43 -16.74 -9.90 18.22
C ILE A 43 -16.24 -8.89 19.26
N SER A 44 -15.75 -7.73 18.81
CA SER A 44 -15.24 -6.68 19.69
C SER A 44 -16.35 -5.87 20.40
N GLN A 45 -17.62 -6.04 20.04
CA GLN A 45 -18.72 -5.33 20.70
C GLN A 45 -18.92 -5.84 22.13
N PRO A 46 -19.26 -4.97 23.10
CA PRO A 46 -19.61 -5.40 24.45
C PRO A 46 -20.79 -6.38 24.46
N SER A 47 -21.80 -6.13 23.63
CA SER A 47 -23.04 -6.91 23.55
C SER A 47 -22.89 -8.32 22.96
N THR A 48 -21.82 -8.60 22.21
CA THR A 48 -21.62 -9.91 21.60
C THR A 48 -21.25 -10.94 22.65
N THR A 49 -22.00 -12.05 22.69
CA THR A 49 -21.80 -13.18 23.60
C THR A 49 -20.68 -14.12 23.13
N PRO A 50 -20.09 -14.94 24.02
CA PRO A 50 -19.12 -15.97 23.63
C PRO A 50 -19.68 -16.95 22.59
N LYS A 51 -20.96 -17.34 22.71
CA LYS A 51 -21.62 -18.26 21.77
C LYS A 51 -21.72 -17.65 20.36
N GLU A 52 -22.13 -16.39 20.25
CA GLU A 52 -22.17 -15.68 18.97
C GLU A 52 -20.78 -15.52 18.35
N ALA A 53 -19.75 -15.26 19.17
CA ALA A 53 -18.37 -15.16 18.72
C ALA A 53 -17.85 -16.51 18.16
N MET A 54 -18.17 -17.63 18.83
CA MET A 54 -17.84 -18.99 18.37
C MET A 54 -18.54 -19.35 17.06
N GLU A 55 -19.77 -18.87 16.85
CA GLU A 55 -20.50 -19.15 15.61
C GLU A 55 -20.00 -18.29 14.45
N VAL A 56 -19.86 -16.98 14.66
CA VAL A 56 -19.54 -16.03 13.59
C VAL A 56 -18.13 -16.22 13.04
N ILE A 57 -17.16 -16.65 13.87
CA ILE A 57 -15.77 -16.87 13.44
C ILE A 57 -15.66 -17.97 12.37
N ARG A 58 -16.62 -18.92 12.35
CA ARG A 58 -16.67 -20.00 11.34
C ARG A 58 -16.86 -19.45 9.92
N GLN A 59 -17.37 -18.23 9.81
CA GLN A 59 -17.58 -17.54 8.54
C GLN A 59 -16.34 -16.80 8.02
N ALA A 60 -15.29 -16.68 8.84
CA ALA A 60 -14.08 -15.96 8.48
C ALA A 60 -13.31 -16.65 7.35
N SER A 61 -12.72 -15.85 6.47
CA SER A 61 -11.89 -16.31 5.36
C SER A 61 -10.40 -16.33 5.71
N ASN A 62 -9.99 -15.45 6.63
CA ASN A 62 -8.66 -15.38 7.21
C ASN A 62 -8.76 -14.96 8.67
N ILE A 63 -7.84 -15.47 9.50
CA ILE A 63 -7.74 -15.10 10.91
C ILE A 63 -6.37 -14.48 11.15
N ASN A 64 -6.34 -13.16 11.28
CA ASN A 64 -5.14 -12.40 11.61
C ASN A 64 -4.97 -12.27 13.13
N LYS A 65 -3.83 -11.70 13.56
CA LYS A 65 -3.53 -11.48 14.99
C LYS A 65 -4.59 -10.65 15.71
N THR A 66 -5.14 -9.62 15.06
CA THR A 66 -6.16 -8.74 15.63
C THR A 66 -7.46 -9.49 15.92
N LEU A 67 -7.95 -10.27 14.97
CA LEU A 67 -9.13 -11.11 15.11
C LEU A 67 -8.91 -12.22 16.14
N THR A 68 -7.72 -12.85 16.15
CA THR A 68 -7.34 -13.84 17.16
C THR A 68 -7.44 -13.28 18.57
N ASN A 69 -6.89 -12.08 18.80
CA ASN A 69 -6.90 -11.46 20.12
C ASN A 69 -8.32 -11.13 20.58
N ALA A 70 -9.14 -10.55 19.71
CA ALA A 70 -10.53 -10.24 20.03
C ALA A 70 -11.35 -11.51 20.34
N TYR A 71 -11.19 -12.56 19.53
CA TYR A 71 -11.85 -13.84 19.76
C TYR A 71 -11.43 -14.48 21.08
N ARG A 72 -10.13 -14.52 21.38
CA ARG A 72 -9.62 -15.09 22.63
C ARG A 72 -10.10 -14.30 23.84
N ALA A 73 -10.10 -12.97 23.77
CA ALA A 73 -10.63 -12.13 24.84
C ALA A 73 -12.12 -12.37 25.10
N LYS A 74 -12.90 -12.68 24.05
CA LYS A 74 -14.33 -12.91 24.16
C LYS A 74 -14.71 -14.33 24.62
N THR A 75 -13.93 -15.33 24.23
CA THR A 75 -14.31 -16.76 24.39
C THR A 75 -13.38 -17.56 25.30
N GLY A 76 -12.19 -17.06 25.62
CA GLY A 76 -11.12 -17.80 26.27
C GLY A 76 -10.39 -18.81 25.38
N GLN A 77 -10.80 -18.97 24.12
CA GLN A 77 -10.31 -20.03 23.21
C GLN A 77 -9.47 -19.48 22.06
N MET A 78 -8.70 -20.37 21.42
CA MET A 78 -8.02 -20.07 20.17
C MET A 78 -8.96 -20.30 18.98
N PRO A 79 -9.08 -19.36 18.03
CA PRO A 79 -9.95 -19.54 16.88
C PRO A 79 -9.35 -20.56 15.89
N ARG A 80 -10.22 -21.28 15.18
CA ARG A 80 -9.83 -22.18 14.09
C ARG A 80 -10.41 -21.70 12.77
N LEU A 81 -9.61 -21.75 11.70
CA LEU A 81 -10.09 -21.42 10.36
C LEU A 81 -10.82 -22.62 9.77
N HIS A 82 -12.11 -22.45 9.47
CA HIS A 82 -12.97 -23.54 9.01
C HIS A 82 -13.08 -23.64 7.48
N SER A 83 -12.81 -22.55 6.74
CA SER A 83 -12.75 -22.61 5.27
C SER A 83 -11.72 -21.63 4.71
N ARG A 84 -10.85 -22.10 3.82
CA ARG A 84 -9.95 -21.23 3.01
C ARG A 84 -10.53 -20.87 1.63
N GLY A 85 -11.60 -21.55 1.20
CA GLY A 85 -12.14 -21.46 -0.15
C GLY A 85 -13.07 -20.26 -0.37
N GLY A 86 -13.09 -19.75 -1.61
CA GLY A 86 -14.10 -18.80 -2.09
C GLY A 86 -13.78 -17.32 -1.94
N VAL A 87 -12.53 -16.96 -1.56
CA VAL A 87 -12.07 -15.57 -1.62
C VAL A 87 -11.55 -15.26 -3.03
N PRO A 88 -12.16 -14.31 -3.75
CA PRO A 88 -11.68 -13.86 -5.05
C PRO A 88 -10.26 -13.27 -4.94
N ALA A 89 -9.30 -13.79 -5.72
CA ALA A 89 -7.91 -13.31 -5.73
C ALA A 89 -7.27 -13.47 -7.12
N PRO A 90 -6.27 -12.65 -7.48
CA PRO A 90 -5.48 -12.85 -8.70
C PRO A 90 -4.70 -14.18 -8.63
N PRO A 91 -4.33 -14.77 -9.79
CA PRO A 91 -3.55 -16.00 -9.84
C PRO A 91 -2.16 -15.81 -9.20
N PRO A 92 -1.58 -16.86 -8.59
CA PRO A 92 -0.25 -16.80 -8.00
C PRO A 92 0.85 -16.60 -9.07
N PRO A 93 2.04 -16.09 -8.70
CA PRO A 93 3.19 -16.00 -9.60
C PRO A 93 3.61 -17.37 -10.14
N SER A 94 4.20 -17.40 -11.35
CA SER A 94 4.69 -18.63 -11.97
C SER A 94 5.84 -19.26 -11.17
N GLN A 95 6.00 -20.59 -11.27
CA GLN A 95 7.11 -21.30 -10.61
C GLN A 95 8.48 -20.79 -11.07
N ASN A 96 8.61 -20.46 -12.36
CA ASN A 96 9.84 -19.89 -12.93
C ASN A 96 10.15 -18.51 -12.32
N ASP A 97 9.14 -17.66 -12.12
CA ASP A 97 9.32 -16.37 -11.46
C ASP A 97 9.80 -16.53 -10.00
N ASN A 98 9.26 -17.53 -9.29
CA ASN A 98 9.70 -17.85 -7.93
C ASN A 98 11.14 -18.38 -7.88
N LYS A 99 11.60 -19.11 -8.91
CA LYS A 99 12.99 -19.52 -9.05
C LYS A 99 13.88 -18.32 -9.38
N ALA A 100 13.47 -17.47 -10.32
CA ALA A 100 14.20 -16.26 -10.70
C ALA A 100 14.42 -15.31 -9.51
N LYS A 101 13.40 -15.08 -8.67
CA LYS A 101 13.52 -14.28 -7.43
C LYS A 101 14.50 -14.88 -6.42
N ARG A 102 14.57 -16.21 -6.33
CA ARG A 102 15.54 -16.90 -5.46
C ARG A 102 16.96 -16.67 -5.97
N TYR A 103 17.21 -16.86 -7.26
CA TYR A 103 18.50 -16.54 -7.87
C TYR A 103 18.88 -15.07 -7.67
N PHE A 104 17.95 -14.14 -7.90
CA PHE A 104 18.19 -12.72 -7.68
C PHE A 104 18.62 -12.44 -6.23
N LYS A 105 17.91 -12.99 -5.25
CA LYS A 105 18.28 -12.84 -3.83
C LYS A 105 19.67 -13.39 -3.54
N THR A 106 20.02 -14.57 -4.08
CA THR A 106 21.37 -15.14 -3.92
C THR A 106 22.43 -14.26 -4.57
N GLY A 107 22.15 -13.65 -5.73
CA GLY A 107 23.02 -12.68 -6.38
C GLY A 107 23.29 -11.46 -5.51
N ILE A 108 22.26 -10.87 -4.90
CA ILE A 108 22.41 -9.75 -3.96
C ILE A 108 23.30 -10.13 -2.75
N ASN A 109 23.07 -11.32 -2.18
CA ASN A 109 23.91 -11.82 -1.08
C ASN A 109 25.37 -12.05 -1.50
N ALA A 110 25.62 -12.39 -2.77
CA ALA A 110 26.98 -12.52 -3.29
C ALA A 110 27.65 -11.14 -3.46
N VAL A 111 26.93 -10.14 -3.97
CA VAL A 111 27.41 -8.75 -4.04
C VAL A 111 27.76 -8.22 -2.64
N ASP A 112 26.90 -8.42 -1.64
CA ASP A 112 27.13 -7.96 -0.26
C ASP A 112 28.39 -8.59 0.38
N ARG A 113 28.81 -9.76 -0.10
CA ARG A 113 30.05 -10.44 0.32
C ARG A 113 31.26 -10.17 -0.58
N GLY A 114 31.11 -9.34 -1.63
CA GLY A 114 32.16 -9.05 -2.60
C GLY A 114 32.41 -10.14 -3.64
N ASP A 115 31.57 -11.18 -3.70
CA ASP A 115 31.71 -12.31 -4.62
C ASP A 115 31.00 -12.03 -5.95
N LEU A 116 31.65 -11.22 -6.79
CA LEU A 116 31.04 -10.70 -8.02
C LEU A 116 30.83 -11.79 -9.08
N GLN A 117 31.67 -12.83 -9.10
CA GLN A 117 31.53 -13.93 -10.06
C GLN A 117 30.26 -14.74 -9.80
N HIS A 118 29.99 -15.12 -8.54
CA HIS A 118 28.75 -15.80 -8.18
C HIS A 118 27.53 -14.87 -8.34
N ALA A 119 27.69 -13.57 -8.06
CA ALA A 119 26.64 -12.59 -8.32
C ALA A 119 26.22 -12.57 -9.79
N LEU A 120 27.17 -12.47 -10.71
CA LEU A 120 26.92 -12.48 -12.16
C LEU A 120 26.24 -13.77 -12.62
N HIS A 121 26.72 -14.93 -12.15
CA HIS A 121 26.09 -16.22 -12.46
C HIS A 121 24.61 -16.25 -12.05
N HIS A 122 24.31 -15.81 -10.82
CA HIS A 122 22.94 -15.83 -10.31
C HIS A 122 22.03 -14.78 -10.95
N PHE A 123 22.51 -13.56 -11.23
CA PHE A 123 21.71 -12.58 -11.96
C PHE A 123 21.44 -13.02 -13.40
N GLY A 124 22.39 -13.71 -14.05
CA GLY A 124 22.18 -14.30 -15.37
C GLY A 124 21.03 -15.32 -15.36
N TRP A 125 21.01 -16.25 -14.40
CA TRP A 125 19.91 -17.20 -14.24
C TRP A 125 18.59 -16.53 -13.87
N ALA A 126 18.62 -15.53 -13.00
CA ALA A 126 17.43 -14.75 -12.66
C ALA A 126 16.84 -14.06 -13.90
N ASN A 127 17.67 -13.42 -14.73
CA ASN A 127 17.24 -12.77 -15.96
C ASN A 127 16.67 -13.77 -16.98
N LYS A 128 17.32 -14.93 -17.14
CA LYS A 128 16.91 -16.00 -18.07
C LYS A 128 15.56 -16.64 -17.68
N LEU A 129 15.33 -16.88 -16.39
CA LEU A 129 14.13 -17.58 -15.89
C LEU A 129 12.94 -16.66 -15.62
N ALA A 130 13.17 -15.36 -15.46
CA ALA A 130 12.13 -14.41 -15.09
C ALA A 130 10.99 -14.37 -16.12
N SER A 131 9.76 -14.51 -15.63
CA SER A 131 8.56 -14.34 -16.45
C SER A 131 7.92 -12.97 -16.27
N SER A 132 8.05 -12.38 -15.07
CA SER A 132 7.63 -11.00 -14.81
C SER A 132 8.66 -10.00 -15.33
N GLN A 133 8.17 -8.88 -15.86
CA GLN A 133 9.03 -7.81 -16.38
C GLN A 133 9.89 -7.19 -15.27
N LEU A 134 9.34 -7.02 -14.07
CA LEU A 134 10.08 -6.47 -12.92
C LEU A 134 11.34 -7.28 -12.59
N VAL A 135 11.27 -8.62 -12.55
CA VAL A 135 12.45 -9.44 -12.22
C VAL A 135 13.47 -9.42 -13.36
N LYS A 136 13.02 -9.32 -14.62
CA LYS A 136 13.91 -9.10 -15.77
C LYS A 136 14.65 -7.78 -15.65
N ASP A 137 13.94 -6.69 -15.38
CA ASP A 137 14.51 -5.35 -15.24
C ASP A 137 15.47 -5.28 -14.04
N GLN A 138 15.08 -5.85 -12.90
CA GLN A 138 15.95 -6.02 -11.73
C GLN A 138 17.28 -6.68 -12.09
N SER A 139 17.20 -7.85 -12.73
CA SER A 139 18.38 -8.66 -13.04
C SER A 139 19.23 -7.98 -14.11
N ALA A 140 18.62 -7.38 -15.13
CA ALA A 140 19.34 -6.63 -16.17
C ALA A 140 20.06 -5.41 -15.58
N PHE A 141 19.44 -4.71 -14.64
CA PHE A 141 20.08 -3.59 -13.96
C PHE A 141 21.31 -4.00 -13.17
N TRP A 142 21.23 -5.09 -12.39
CA TRP A 142 22.40 -5.57 -11.65
C TRP A 142 23.48 -6.13 -12.58
N LEU A 143 23.11 -6.82 -13.66
CA LEU A 143 24.08 -7.25 -14.68
C LEU A 143 24.78 -6.04 -15.31
N TYR A 144 24.04 -5.01 -15.70
CA TYR A 144 24.61 -3.76 -16.21
C TYR A 144 25.52 -3.08 -15.18
N LEU A 145 25.08 -2.99 -13.93
CA LEU A 145 25.83 -2.33 -12.87
C LEU A 145 27.16 -3.03 -12.58
N LEU A 146 27.22 -4.35 -12.72
CA LEU A 146 28.42 -5.16 -12.46
C LEU A 146 29.35 -5.29 -13.68
N THR A 147 28.82 -5.28 -14.90
CA THR A 147 29.64 -5.53 -16.12
C THR A 147 29.85 -4.30 -17.00
N HIS A 148 29.04 -3.26 -16.82
CA HIS A 148 28.91 -2.12 -17.75
C HIS A 148 28.53 -2.51 -19.20
N ASP A 149 28.05 -3.74 -19.42
CA ASP A 149 27.62 -4.20 -20.74
C ASP A 149 26.33 -3.47 -21.17
N LYS A 150 26.47 -2.66 -22.23
CA LYS A 150 25.37 -1.86 -22.80
C LYS A 150 24.22 -2.71 -23.33
N MET A 151 24.38 -4.02 -23.55
CA MET A 151 23.28 -4.91 -23.90
C MET A 151 22.17 -4.88 -22.83
N TYR A 152 22.54 -4.96 -21.55
CA TYR A 152 21.58 -4.93 -20.45
C TYR A 152 20.93 -3.55 -20.28
N LEU A 153 21.68 -2.47 -20.51
CA LEU A 153 21.11 -1.12 -20.56
C LEU A 153 20.08 -1.01 -21.70
N LYS A 154 20.39 -1.51 -22.90
CA LYS A 154 19.45 -1.56 -24.03
C LYS A 154 18.21 -2.40 -23.69
N GLN A 155 18.34 -3.48 -22.91
CA GLN A 155 17.21 -4.28 -22.43
C GLN A 155 16.29 -3.44 -21.52
N LEU A 156 16.85 -2.72 -20.56
CA LEU A 156 16.10 -1.84 -19.64
C LEU A 156 15.35 -0.73 -20.40
N LEU A 157 16.01 -0.09 -21.36
CA LEU A 157 15.44 1.01 -22.14
C LEU A 157 14.25 0.58 -23.03
N LYS A 158 14.12 -0.72 -23.32
CA LYS A 158 12.97 -1.29 -24.04
C LYS A 158 11.78 -1.64 -23.13
N SER A 159 11.97 -1.64 -21.81
CA SER A 159 10.91 -1.97 -20.86
C SER A 159 9.92 -0.82 -20.73
N ASN A 160 8.62 -1.15 -20.83
CA ASN A 160 7.53 -0.21 -20.61
C ASN A 160 7.05 -0.19 -19.15
N ASP A 161 7.63 -1.02 -18.26
CA ASP A 161 7.25 -1.07 -16.85
C ASP A 161 7.93 0.08 -16.08
N PRO A 162 7.19 1.06 -15.55
CA PRO A 162 7.76 2.11 -14.72
C PRO A 162 8.13 1.53 -13.35
N ASN A 163 9.41 1.24 -13.18
CA ASN A 163 10.00 0.75 -11.94
C ASN A 163 11.34 1.44 -11.68
N LEU A 164 11.95 1.18 -10.52
CA LEU A 164 13.16 1.87 -10.08
C LEU A 164 14.27 1.75 -11.12
N TYR A 165 14.43 0.56 -11.71
CA TYR A 165 15.51 0.22 -12.61
C TYR A 165 15.34 0.84 -13.99
N THR A 166 14.13 0.83 -14.53
CA THR A 166 13.83 1.44 -15.84
C THR A 166 13.91 2.96 -15.79
N LEU A 167 13.46 3.59 -14.70
CA LEU A 167 13.61 5.04 -14.51
C LEU A 167 15.09 5.43 -14.38
N VAL A 168 15.91 4.66 -13.65
CA VAL A 168 17.35 4.91 -13.58
C VAL A 168 18.00 4.76 -14.96
N ALA A 169 17.68 3.71 -15.71
CA ALA A 169 18.20 3.52 -17.06
C ALA A 169 17.87 4.70 -17.99
N GLN A 170 16.65 5.23 -17.92
CA GLN A 170 16.24 6.42 -18.68
C GLN A 170 16.99 7.67 -18.23
N ASP A 171 17.25 7.84 -16.93
CA ASP A 171 18.02 8.98 -16.42
C ASP A 171 19.48 8.95 -16.91
N LEU A 172 20.09 7.76 -16.99
CA LEU A 172 21.47 7.59 -17.46
C LEU A 172 21.68 8.04 -18.91
N VAL A 173 20.63 7.99 -19.74
CA VAL A 173 20.71 8.37 -21.16
C VAL A 173 19.96 9.67 -21.48
N GLY A 174 19.47 10.38 -20.45
CA GLY A 174 18.63 11.58 -20.65
C GLY A 174 17.28 11.30 -21.33
N GLY A 175 16.82 10.05 -21.31
CA GLY A 175 15.63 9.58 -21.99
C GLY A 175 14.31 9.95 -21.30
N LYS A 176 13.20 9.45 -21.85
CA LYS A 176 11.84 9.66 -21.34
C LYS A 176 11.40 8.46 -20.50
N TYR A 177 10.72 8.72 -19.39
CA TYR A 177 10.17 7.64 -18.58
C TYR A 177 9.08 6.85 -19.31
N PRO A 178 8.87 5.57 -18.94
CA PRO A 178 7.81 4.76 -19.51
C PRO A 178 6.44 5.46 -19.41
N GLN A 179 5.61 5.25 -20.44
CA GLN A 179 4.31 5.90 -20.52
C GLN A 179 3.38 5.46 -19.38
N THR A 180 2.57 6.40 -18.91
CA THR A 180 1.59 6.18 -17.84
C THR A 180 0.25 6.80 -18.21
N ILE A 181 -0.83 6.16 -17.78
CA ILE A 181 -2.20 6.53 -18.15
C ILE A 181 -2.81 7.38 -17.03
N THR A 182 -3.23 8.60 -17.37
CA THR A 182 -4.04 9.47 -16.51
C THR A 182 -5.27 9.88 -17.32
N GLN A 183 -6.38 9.19 -17.09
CA GLN A 183 -7.62 9.39 -17.84
C GLN A 183 -8.47 10.50 -17.20
N LYS A 184 -9.18 11.26 -18.05
CA LYS A 184 -10.26 12.15 -17.61
C LYS A 184 -11.57 11.36 -17.51
N PHE A 185 -12.36 11.66 -16.49
CA PHE A 185 -13.59 10.93 -16.21
C PHE A 185 -14.81 11.84 -16.25
N PRO A 186 -15.98 11.33 -16.67
CA PRO A 186 -17.24 12.06 -16.58
C PRO A 186 -17.70 12.22 -15.12
N LYS A 187 -18.35 13.34 -14.82
CA LYS A 187 -18.98 13.63 -13.52
C LYS A 187 -20.36 12.98 -13.41
N ARG A 188 -20.39 11.64 -13.34
CA ARG A 188 -21.65 10.88 -13.22
C ARG A 188 -21.65 9.99 -11.99
N THR A 189 -22.76 9.91 -11.27
CA THR A 189 -22.87 9.02 -10.12
C THR A 189 -23.03 7.56 -10.57
N VAL A 190 -22.41 6.63 -9.86
CA VAL A 190 -22.61 5.18 -10.03
C VAL A 190 -23.58 4.72 -8.96
N SER A 191 -24.89 4.82 -9.23
CA SER A 191 -25.95 4.71 -8.21
C SER A 191 -26.00 3.36 -7.47
N HIS A 192 -25.52 2.28 -8.11
CA HIS A 192 -25.50 0.94 -7.54
C HIS A 192 -24.22 0.61 -6.74
N PHE A 193 -23.34 1.60 -6.52
CA PHE A 193 -22.07 1.39 -5.84
C PHE A 193 -21.73 2.55 -4.90
N ASN A 194 -21.72 2.28 -3.60
CA ASN A 194 -21.24 3.19 -2.59
C ASN A 194 -19.73 3.00 -2.39
N ILE A 195 -18.93 3.98 -2.82
CA ILE A 195 -17.46 3.94 -2.72
C ILE A 195 -16.94 3.81 -1.28
N LYS A 196 -17.74 4.22 -0.29
CA LYS A 196 -17.41 4.17 1.14
C LYS A 196 -17.86 2.86 1.80
N ASN A 197 -18.62 2.01 1.09
CA ASN A 197 -19.07 0.72 1.62
C ASN A 197 -18.08 -0.40 1.24
N PRO A 198 -17.35 -1.00 2.20
CA PRO A 198 -16.44 -2.10 1.90
C PRO A 198 -17.17 -3.35 1.38
N ILE A 199 -18.45 -3.54 1.69
CA ILE A 199 -19.22 -4.67 1.19
C ILE A 199 -19.51 -4.54 -0.30
N ASP A 200 -19.81 -3.33 -0.79
CA ASP A 200 -19.97 -3.07 -2.23
C ASP A 200 -18.65 -3.38 -2.97
N TRP A 201 -17.51 -2.98 -2.40
CA TRP A 201 -16.20 -3.35 -2.92
C TRP A 201 -15.97 -4.86 -2.95
N ALA A 202 -16.38 -5.58 -1.91
CA ALA A 202 -16.29 -7.04 -1.86
C ALA A 202 -17.16 -7.72 -2.94
N HIS A 203 -18.36 -7.20 -3.21
CA HIS A 203 -19.20 -7.67 -4.31
C HIS A 203 -18.56 -7.39 -5.68
N LEU A 204 -17.98 -6.19 -5.88
CA LEU A 204 -17.24 -5.88 -7.10
C LEU A 204 -16.07 -6.85 -7.32
N LYS A 205 -15.27 -7.16 -6.28
CA LYS A 205 -14.19 -8.15 -6.40
C LYS A 205 -14.67 -9.53 -6.86
N ARG A 206 -15.84 -9.98 -6.40
CA ARG A 206 -16.43 -11.25 -6.88
C ARG A 206 -16.72 -11.24 -8.37
N ARG A 207 -17.20 -10.10 -8.90
CA ARG A 207 -17.40 -9.91 -10.34
C ARG A 207 -16.03 -9.85 -11.06
N LEU A 208 -15.11 -9.01 -10.57
CA LEU A 208 -13.79 -8.80 -11.15
C LEU A 208 -12.98 -10.10 -11.34
N PHE A 209 -12.96 -10.98 -10.35
CA PHE A 209 -12.17 -12.22 -10.44
C PHE A 209 -12.98 -13.43 -10.92
N SER A 210 -14.24 -13.24 -11.33
CA SER A 210 -15.00 -14.30 -11.97
C SER A 210 -14.47 -14.55 -13.38
N PRO A 211 -14.20 -15.81 -13.77
CA PRO A 211 -13.71 -16.13 -15.11
C PRO A 211 -14.75 -15.81 -16.21
N LYS A 212 -16.02 -15.63 -15.85
CA LYS A 212 -17.12 -15.33 -16.78
C LYS A 212 -17.29 -13.83 -17.05
N THR A 213 -16.55 -12.96 -16.36
CA THR A 213 -16.80 -11.52 -16.41
C THR A 213 -16.01 -10.85 -17.54
N ASN A 214 -16.73 -10.14 -18.41
CA ASN A 214 -16.11 -9.23 -19.36
C ASN A 214 -15.59 -7.99 -18.61
N LEU A 215 -14.27 -7.92 -18.45
CA LEU A 215 -13.61 -6.89 -17.64
C LEU A 215 -13.69 -5.49 -18.25
N GLU A 216 -13.74 -5.38 -19.58
CA GLU A 216 -13.88 -4.08 -20.26
C GLU A 216 -15.28 -3.51 -20.05
N LYS A 217 -16.31 -4.36 -20.19
CA LYS A 217 -17.69 -3.97 -19.86
C LYS A 217 -17.82 -3.61 -18.39
N LEU A 218 -17.24 -4.41 -17.49
CA LEU A 218 -17.23 -4.13 -16.06
C LEU A 218 -16.56 -2.79 -15.76
N ALA A 219 -15.39 -2.50 -16.33
CA ALA A 219 -14.70 -1.22 -16.13
C ALA A 219 -15.59 -0.04 -16.55
N LYS A 220 -16.31 -0.16 -17.68
CA LYS A 220 -17.19 0.91 -18.17
C LYS A 220 -18.30 1.29 -17.19
N GLU A 221 -18.82 0.33 -16.41
CA GLU A 221 -19.82 0.58 -15.36
C GLU A 221 -19.30 1.53 -14.26
N TYR A 222 -17.99 1.56 -14.02
CA TYR A 222 -17.32 2.38 -13.02
C TYR A 222 -16.55 3.56 -13.61
N GLU A 223 -16.72 3.88 -14.90
CA GLU A 223 -16.03 5.01 -15.52
C GLU A 223 -16.68 6.32 -15.09
N SER A 224 -16.23 6.86 -13.95
CA SER A 224 -16.70 8.09 -13.34
C SER A 224 -15.61 8.74 -12.50
N GLU A 225 -15.68 10.06 -12.34
CA GLU A 225 -14.79 10.85 -11.47
C GLU A 225 -14.80 10.34 -10.02
N TYR A 226 -15.93 9.80 -9.55
CA TYR A 226 -16.11 9.31 -8.19
C TYR A 226 -15.58 7.89 -7.97
N THR A 227 -15.40 7.10 -9.03
CA THR A 227 -14.99 5.68 -8.99
C THR A 227 -13.67 5.41 -9.71
N GLN A 228 -12.78 6.41 -9.78
CA GLN A 228 -11.46 6.28 -10.42
C GLN A 228 -10.63 5.12 -9.85
N GLY A 229 -10.64 4.92 -8.53
CA GLY A 229 -9.95 3.80 -7.89
C GLY A 229 -10.46 2.44 -8.39
N PRO A 230 -11.75 2.11 -8.18
CA PRO A 230 -12.36 0.89 -8.74
C PRO A 230 -12.13 0.72 -10.24
N TYR A 231 -12.34 1.76 -11.05
CA TYR A 231 -12.13 1.72 -12.49
C TYR A 231 -10.70 1.32 -12.87
N THR A 232 -9.71 2.06 -12.36
CA THR A 232 -8.30 1.82 -12.69
C THR A 232 -7.80 0.49 -12.13
N TYR A 233 -8.39 0.01 -11.03
CA TYR A 233 -8.14 -1.34 -10.51
C TYR A 233 -8.59 -2.40 -11.53
N ILE A 234 -9.82 -2.30 -12.05
CA ILE A 234 -10.36 -3.25 -13.04
C ILE A 234 -9.50 -3.22 -14.30
N LYS A 235 -9.19 -2.04 -14.85
CA LYS A 235 -8.37 -1.89 -16.06
C LYS A 235 -6.94 -2.40 -15.90
N ALA A 236 -6.31 -2.14 -14.76
CA ALA A 236 -5.00 -2.71 -14.46
C ALA A 236 -5.04 -4.24 -14.40
N TYR A 237 -6.09 -4.83 -13.83
CA TYR A 237 -6.26 -6.28 -13.82
C TYR A 237 -6.53 -6.84 -15.23
N ALA A 238 -7.40 -6.19 -16.01
CA ALA A 238 -7.76 -6.58 -17.38
C ALA A 238 -6.55 -6.62 -18.32
N SER A 239 -5.66 -5.63 -18.20
CA SER A 239 -4.40 -5.58 -18.96
C SER A 239 -3.30 -6.50 -18.43
N LYS A 240 -3.59 -7.34 -17.42
CA LYS A 240 -2.59 -8.16 -16.69
C LYS A 240 -1.43 -7.29 -16.18
N TYR A 241 -1.75 -6.09 -15.71
CA TYR A 241 -0.82 -5.08 -15.19
C TYR A 241 0.20 -4.54 -16.20
N ARG A 242 -0.04 -4.70 -17.51
CA ARG A 242 0.80 -4.13 -18.57
C ARG A 242 0.49 -2.65 -18.86
N GLU A 243 -0.67 -2.17 -18.41
CA GLU A 243 -1.03 -0.77 -18.47
C GLU A 243 -0.85 -0.10 -17.10
N HIS A 244 -0.22 1.08 -17.09
CA HIS A 244 0.21 1.73 -15.86
C HIS A 244 -0.65 2.95 -15.56
N TYR A 245 -1.73 2.74 -14.82
CA TYR A 245 -2.66 3.79 -14.40
C TYR A 245 -2.10 4.61 -13.22
N PHE A 246 -2.21 5.93 -13.34
CA PHE A 246 -1.83 6.95 -12.35
C PHE A 246 -2.94 8.02 -12.30
N PRO A 247 -4.11 7.70 -11.72
CA PRO A 247 -5.20 8.67 -11.56
C PRO A 247 -4.83 9.73 -10.52
N ILE A 248 -5.55 10.86 -10.56
CA ILE A 248 -5.36 12.02 -9.68
C ILE A 248 -6.74 12.40 -9.09
N PRO A 249 -7.37 11.53 -8.27
CA PRO A 249 -8.66 11.82 -7.66
C PRO A 249 -8.52 12.81 -6.48
N TYR A 250 -9.65 13.35 -6.00
CA TYR A 250 -9.72 14.20 -4.79
C TYR A 250 -8.76 15.41 -4.82
N GLN A 251 -8.66 16.07 -5.98
CA GLN A 251 -7.76 17.23 -6.15
C GLN A 251 -8.15 18.41 -5.26
N ASP A 252 -9.43 18.53 -4.93
CA ASP A 252 -10.00 19.59 -4.11
C ASP A 252 -9.44 19.60 -2.68
N VAL A 253 -9.25 18.44 -2.05
CA VAL A 253 -8.63 18.36 -0.70
C VAL A 253 -7.10 18.50 -0.74
N LEU A 254 -6.49 18.22 -1.89
CA LEU A 254 -5.03 18.28 -2.08
C LEU A 254 -4.52 19.60 -2.64
N ARG A 255 -5.39 20.45 -3.22
CA ARG A 255 -5.01 21.68 -3.95
C ARG A 255 -4.20 22.69 -3.13
N TYR A 256 -4.39 22.70 -1.81
CA TYR A 256 -3.69 23.61 -0.90
C TYR A 256 -2.37 23.06 -0.35
N LYS A 257 -2.01 21.83 -0.70
CA LYS A 257 -0.75 21.20 -0.29
C LYS A 257 0.33 21.49 -1.32
N THR A 258 1.60 21.50 -0.89
CA THR A 258 2.73 21.62 -1.82
C THR A 258 2.74 20.45 -2.81
N ILE A 259 3.27 20.65 -4.03
CA ILE A 259 3.37 19.57 -5.04
C ILE A 259 4.09 18.34 -4.49
N ASP A 260 5.12 18.52 -3.64
CA ASP A 260 5.82 17.40 -3.02
C ASP A 260 4.92 16.61 -2.07
N ARG A 261 4.10 17.28 -1.25
CA ARG A 261 3.15 16.60 -0.36
C ARG A 261 2.03 15.92 -1.14
N GLN A 262 1.48 16.58 -2.17
CA GLN A 262 0.49 15.98 -3.06
C GLN A 262 1.03 14.71 -3.72
N ALA A 263 2.23 14.77 -4.31
CA ALA A 263 2.85 13.62 -4.95
C ALA A 263 3.11 12.47 -3.98
N LEU A 264 3.48 12.77 -2.72
CA LEU A 264 3.70 11.76 -1.69
C LEU A 264 2.39 11.06 -1.29
N ILE A 265 1.31 11.82 -1.08
CA ILE A 265 -0.02 11.26 -0.79
C ILE A 265 -0.51 10.39 -1.95
N TYR A 266 -0.42 10.89 -3.19
CA TYR A 266 -0.78 10.12 -4.38
C TYR A 266 0.07 8.85 -4.52
N ALA A 267 1.37 8.94 -4.26
CA ALA A 267 2.28 7.80 -4.36
C ALA A 267 1.97 6.68 -3.37
N ILE A 268 1.63 7.06 -2.12
CA ILE A 268 1.21 6.16 -1.05
C ILE A 268 -0.16 5.58 -1.37
N ALA A 269 -1.18 6.40 -1.63
CA ALA A 269 -2.54 5.94 -1.96
C ALA A 269 -2.58 4.95 -3.14
N ARG A 270 -1.77 5.21 -4.18
CA ARG A 270 -1.62 4.32 -5.33
C ARG A 270 -1.06 2.96 -4.91
N GLN A 271 -0.04 2.95 -4.04
CA GLN A 271 0.60 1.73 -3.58
C GLN A 271 -0.25 0.96 -2.57
N GLU A 272 -0.96 1.67 -1.70
CA GLU A 272 -1.77 1.10 -0.62
C GLU A 272 -3.04 0.44 -1.12
N SER A 273 -3.80 1.13 -1.97
CA SER A 273 -5.15 0.67 -2.34
C SER A 273 -5.49 0.84 -3.82
N ARG A 274 -4.60 1.44 -4.62
CA ARG A 274 -4.93 1.97 -5.95
C ARG A 274 -6.15 2.90 -5.90
N PHE A 275 -6.22 3.72 -4.86
CA PHE A 275 -7.29 4.69 -4.62
C PHE A 275 -8.68 4.08 -4.36
N VAL A 276 -8.78 2.81 -3.98
CA VAL A 276 -10.07 2.22 -3.59
C VAL A 276 -10.46 2.71 -2.18
N PRO A 277 -11.52 3.52 -2.01
CA PRO A 277 -11.80 4.18 -0.75
C PRO A 277 -12.15 3.24 0.39
N ALA A 278 -12.93 2.19 0.13
CA ALA A 278 -13.33 1.22 1.14
C ALA A 278 -12.48 -0.07 1.13
N SER A 279 -11.18 0.04 0.81
CA SER A 279 -10.27 -1.10 0.84
C SER A 279 -9.98 -1.57 2.27
N VAL A 280 -10.00 -2.89 2.50
CA VAL A 280 -9.65 -3.50 3.78
C VAL A 280 -8.53 -4.52 3.57
N SER A 281 -7.41 -4.35 4.28
CA SER A 281 -6.30 -5.30 4.21
C SER A 281 -6.61 -6.57 5.01
N ARG A 282 -5.83 -7.63 4.78
CA ARG A 282 -5.88 -8.86 5.60
C ARG A 282 -5.56 -8.62 7.07
N SER A 283 -4.86 -7.53 7.40
CA SER A 283 -4.52 -7.10 8.76
C SER A 283 -5.47 -6.01 9.29
N PHE A 284 -6.52 -5.69 8.54
CA PHE A 284 -7.50 -4.64 8.81
C PHE A 284 -6.96 -3.21 8.74
N ALA A 285 -5.98 -2.96 7.85
CA ALA A 285 -5.66 -1.60 7.44
C ALA A 285 -6.81 -1.04 6.60
N LEU A 286 -7.22 0.21 6.86
CA LEU A 286 -8.49 0.74 6.41
C LEU A 286 -8.34 1.86 5.39
N GLY A 287 -9.18 1.76 4.37
CA GLY A 287 -9.45 2.80 3.40
C GLY A 287 -8.36 3.01 2.38
N MET A 288 -8.49 4.07 1.56
CA MET A 288 -7.55 4.27 0.46
C MET A 288 -6.09 4.52 0.89
N MET A 289 -5.91 4.98 2.13
CA MET A 289 -4.60 5.24 2.74
C MET A 289 -4.11 4.08 3.65
N GLN A 290 -4.90 3.01 3.78
CA GLN A 290 -4.59 1.81 4.56
C GLN A 290 -4.07 2.13 5.98
N ILE A 291 -4.82 2.93 6.71
CA ILE A 291 -4.46 3.32 8.09
C ILE A 291 -4.87 2.21 9.05
N MET A 292 -3.95 1.78 9.90
CA MET A 292 -4.21 0.73 10.89
C MET A 292 -5.11 1.24 12.02
N PRO A 293 -6.01 0.41 12.61
CA PRO A 293 -6.93 0.85 13.65
C PRO A 293 -6.27 1.47 14.88
N PHE A 294 -5.08 1.00 15.29
CA PHE A 294 -4.34 1.60 16.41
C PHE A 294 -3.86 3.02 16.08
N LEU A 295 -3.49 3.28 14.82
CA LEU A 295 -3.03 4.59 14.36
C LEU A 295 -4.21 5.56 14.21
N VAL A 296 -5.38 5.08 13.76
CA VAL A 296 -6.62 5.87 13.77
C VAL A 296 -6.92 6.38 15.18
N LYS A 297 -6.85 5.51 16.19
CA LYS A 297 -7.08 5.87 17.60
C LYS A 297 -6.04 6.85 18.16
N ASP A 298 -4.77 6.67 17.80
CA ASP A 298 -3.70 7.58 18.22
C ASP A 298 -3.88 8.98 17.63
N ILE A 299 -4.15 9.06 16.32
CA ILE A 299 -4.38 10.32 15.62
C ILE A 299 -5.65 11.00 16.13
N SER A 300 -6.74 10.26 16.32
CA SER A 300 -7.99 10.85 16.81
C SER A 300 -7.83 11.46 18.20
N LYS A 301 -7.10 10.78 19.10
CA LYS A 301 -6.77 11.32 20.42
C LYS A 301 -5.95 12.60 20.33
N LYS A 302 -4.96 12.66 19.43
CA LYS A 302 -4.12 13.85 19.21
C LYS A 302 -4.90 15.03 18.62
N LYS A 303 -5.91 14.74 17.80
CA LYS A 303 -6.77 15.76 17.17
C LYS A 303 -7.96 16.18 18.06
N GLY A 304 -8.33 15.37 19.04
CA GLY A 304 -9.57 15.55 19.80
C GLY A 304 -10.83 15.08 19.05
N ASP A 305 -10.66 14.24 18.02
CA ASP A 305 -11.76 13.75 17.18
C ASP A 305 -12.46 12.55 17.85
N ASN A 306 -13.79 12.59 17.89
CA ASN A 306 -14.60 11.39 18.11
C ASN A 306 -14.82 10.69 16.76
N ILE A 307 -14.21 9.51 16.57
CA ILE A 307 -14.18 8.84 15.26
C ILE A 307 -14.50 7.35 15.35
N ASP A 308 -15.29 6.87 14.39
CA ASP A 308 -15.43 5.44 14.11
C ASP A 308 -14.41 5.00 13.05
N LEU A 309 -13.90 3.77 13.15
CA LEU A 309 -12.91 3.26 12.19
C LEU A 309 -13.45 3.23 10.74
N ASP A 310 -14.76 3.02 10.53
CA ASP A 310 -15.38 3.01 9.20
C ASP A 310 -15.32 4.39 8.53
N MET A 311 -15.09 5.46 9.29
CA MET A 311 -14.85 6.80 8.72
C MET A 311 -13.56 6.85 7.88
N MET A 312 -12.63 5.89 8.02
CA MET A 312 -11.48 5.76 7.13
C MET A 312 -11.86 5.32 5.71
N PHE A 313 -13.09 4.84 5.49
CA PHE A 313 -13.58 4.56 4.14
C PHE A 313 -14.06 5.82 3.41
N ASP A 314 -14.18 6.95 4.12
CA ASP A 314 -14.32 8.27 3.49
C ASP A 314 -12.95 8.74 2.97
N PRO A 315 -12.78 8.96 1.64
CA PRO A 315 -11.54 9.47 1.07
C PRO A 315 -10.99 10.72 1.75
N TYR A 316 -11.86 11.68 2.09
CA TYR A 316 -11.44 12.97 2.63
C TYR A 316 -10.86 12.80 4.03
N LYS A 317 -11.53 12.01 4.87
CA LYS A 317 -11.06 11.71 6.23
C LYS A 317 -9.81 10.84 6.21
N ALA A 318 -9.71 9.88 5.29
CA ALA A 318 -8.52 9.05 5.10
C ALA A 318 -7.30 9.89 4.69
N ILE A 319 -7.48 10.82 3.74
CA ILE A 319 -6.43 11.74 3.30
C ILE A 319 -6.01 12.66 4.46
N GLU A 320 -6.96 13.21 5.20
CA GLU A 320 -6.69 14.06 6.37
C GLU A 320 -5.83 13.33 7.41
N TYR A 321 -6.19 12.11 7.78
CA TYR A 321 -5.46 11.32 8.79
C TYR A 321 -4.07 10.89 8.27
N ALA A 322 -3.97 10.54 7.00
CA ALA A 322 -2.69 10.22 6.39
C ALA A 322 -1.77 11.45 6.32
N ASP A 323 -2.30 12.62 5.95
CA ASP A 323 -1.53 13.88 5.90
C ASP A 323 -1.01 14.27 7.29
N PHE A 324 -1.83 14.14 8.33
CA PHE A 324 -1.40 14.33 9.72
C PHE A 324 -0.28 13.36 10.11
N HIS A 325 -0.38 12.09 9.72
CA HIS A 325 0.70 11.13 9.97
C HIS A 325 1.97 11.47 9.19
N LEU A 326 1.84 11.95 7.95
CA LEU A 326 2.96 12.36 7.11
C LEU A 326 3.67 13.60 7.65
N ASP A 327 2.98 14.53 8.33
CA ASP A 327 3.64 15.63 9.05
C ASP A 327 4.62 15.10 10.10
N TYR A 328 4.17 14.12 10.90
CA TYR A 328 5.02 13.45 11.86
C TYR A 328 6.20 12.72 11.19
N LEU A 329 5.98 11.96 10.11
CA LEU A 329 7.08 11.24 9.46
C LEU A 329 8.09 12.19 8.82
N THR A 330 7.61 13.23 8.13
CA THR A 330 8.46 14.18 7.40
C THR A 330 9.21 15.15 8.30
N SER A 331 8.82 15.30 9.58
CA SER A 331 9.63 16.04 10.56
C SER A 331 10.93 15.32 10.95
N TYR A 332 11.07 14.04 10.61
CA TYR A 332 12.27 13.24 10.87
C TYR A 332 12.95 12.70 9.61
N LEU A 333 12.17 12.44 8.55
CA LEU A 333 12.62 11.80 7.33
C LEU A 333 12.32 12.71 6.14
N TYR A 334 13.37 13.25 5.53
CA TYR A 334 13.24 14.19 4.41
C TYR A 334 13.13 13.47 3.07
N HIS A 335 13.80 12.32 2.94
CA HIS A 335 13.81 11.57 1.68
C HIS A 335 12.57 10.68 1.51
N PRO A 336 11.87 10.73 0.35
CA PRO A 336 10.59 10.03 0.14
C PRO A 336 10.68 8.50 0.30
N LEU A 337 11.82 7.89 -0.02
CA LEU A 337 12.03 6.45 0.22
C LEU A 337 11.95 6.07 1.70
N PHE A 338 12.54 6.87 2.59
CA PHE A 338 12.53 6.58 4.02
C PHE A 338 11.17 6.87 4.63
N VAL A 339 10.49 7.93 4.17
CA VAL A 339 9.09 8.18 4.53
C VAL A 339 8.22 6.99 4.14
N ALA A 340 8.40 6.42 2.95
CA ALA A 340 7.69 5.22 2.52
C ALA A 340 7.97 4.00 3.41
N TYR A 341 9.24 3.75 3.77
CA TYR A 341 9.58 2.69 4.72
C TYR A 341 8.93 2.90 6.08
N ALA A 342 8.87 4.14 6.57
CA ALA A 342 8.28 4.46 7.86
C ALA A 342 6.75 4.39 7.85
N TYR A 343 6.11 4.73 6.73
CA TYR A 343 4.66 4.60 6.56
C TYR A 343 4.24 3.12 6.60
N ASN A 344 4.95 2.25 5.88
CA ASN A 344 4.64 0.82 5.82
C ASN A 344 5.13 0.03 7.04
N GLY A 345 6.40 0.21 7.43
CA GLY A 345 7.07 -0.59 8.47
C GLY A 345 7.16 0.07 9.83
N GLY A 346 6.75 1.33 9.95
CA GLY A 346 6.88 2.15 11.16
C GLY A 346 8.23 2.86 11.25
N ILE A 347 8.22 4.10 11.77
CA ILE A 347 9.42 4.95 11.90
C ILE A 347 10.53 4.32 12.75
N GLY A 348 10.18 3.52 13.77
CA GLY A 348 11.16 2.86 14.62
C GLY A 348 11.97 1.79 13.87
N PHE A 349 11.33 1.06 12.94
CA PHE A 349 12.02 0.15 12.03
C PHE A 349 12.95 0.92 11.09
N THR A 350 12.45 1.99 10.46
CA THR A 350 13.23 2.80 9.52
C THR A 350 14.43 3.44 10.19
N ARG A 351 14.27 4.00 11.40
CA ARG A 351 15.37 4.57 12.19
C ARG A 351 16.47 3.54 12.44
N ARG A 352 16.12 2.38 13.00
CA ARG A 352 17.09 1.29 13.25
C ARG A 352 17.78 0.84 11.97
N LEU A 353 17.06 0.80 10.85
CA LEU A 353 17.62 0.43 9.56
C LEU A 353 18.70 1.42 9.11
N ILE A 354 18.38 2.72 9.06
CA ILE A 354 19.29 3.72 8.49
C ILE A 354 20.49 4.01 9.40
N GLU A 355 20.31 3.95 10.72
CA GLU A 355 21.37 4.15 11.71
C GLU A 355 22.48 3.08 11.62
N ARG A 356 22.19 1.91 11.04
CA ARG A 356 23.22 0.89 10.76
C ARG A 356 24.29 1.44 9.81
N LYS A 357 25.54 1.08 10.09
CA LYS A 357 26.72 1.51 9.30
C LYS A 357 26.78 0.84 7.91
N ASP A 358 26.15 -0.31 7.75
CA ASP A 358 26.15 -1.10 6.50
C ASP A 358 24.97 -0.78 5.56
N TYR A 359 24.16 0.23 5.88
CA TYR A 359 23.03 0.67 5.06
C TYR A 359 23.14 2.16 4.72
N PHE A 360 22.92 2.51 3.45
CA PHE A 360 22.80 3.88 2.96
C PHE A 360 24.00 4.75 3.37
N ARG A 361 25.21 4.21 3.16
CA ARG A 361 26.49 4.92 3.25
C ARG A 361 27.15 4.92 1.86
N GLN A 362 28.17 5.75 1.68
CA GLN A 362 28.96 5.68 0.46
C GLN A 362 29.69 4.34 0.38
N GLY A 363 29.68 3.73 -0.80
CA GLY A 363 30.32 2.45 -1.04
C GLY A 363 29.98 1.92 -2.43
N PRO A 364 30.65 0.82 -2.85
CA PRO A 364 30.34 0.18 -4.12
C PRO A 364 28.86 -0.19 -4.21
N TYR A 365 28.25 0.11 -5.36
CA TYR A 365 26.86 -0.25 -5.67
C TYR A 365 25.80 0.42 -4.77
N GLU A 366 26.17 1.37 -3.92
CA GLU A 366 25.22 2.13 -3.10
C GLU A 366 24.53 3.24 -3.91
N PRO A 367 23.25 3.54 -3.64
CA PRO A 367 22.38 3.00 -2.58
C PRO A 367 21.65 1.69 -2.96
N TYR A 368 21.90 1.15 -4.16
CA TYR A 368 21.13 0.03 -4.70
C TYR A 368 21.28 -1.22 -3.85
N LEU A 369 22.50 -1.51 -3.38
CA LEU A 369 22.77 -2.65 -2.50
C LEU A 369 21.95 -2.55 -1.20
N SER A 370 21.99 -1.39 -0.52
CA SER A 370 21.20 -1.14 0.69
C SER A 370 19.70 -1.31 0.48
N ILE A 371 19.16 -0.87 -0.65
CA ILE A 371 17.75 -1.10 -0.98
C ILE A 371 17.47 -2.60 -1.11
N GLU A 372 18.30 -3.32 -1.86
CA GLU A 372 18.02 -4.72 -2.22
C GLU A 372 18.25 -5.72 -1.08
N LYS A 373 19.26 -5.47 -0.23
CA LYS A 373 19.58 -6.36 0.90
C LYS A 373 18.67 -6.16 2.12
N LEU A 374 17.74 -5.19 2.07
CA LEU A 374 16.75 -4.99 3.11
C LEU A 374 15.93 -6.27 3.36
N ASN A 375 16.12 -6.90 4.50
CA ASN A 375 15.51 -8.20 4.84
C ASN A 375 13.98 -8.16 4.88
N ASN A 376 13.39 -7.04 5.30
CA ASN A 376 11.94 -6.86 5.23
C ASN A 376 11.53 -6.66 3.77
N VAL A 377 11.15 -7.76 3.11
CA VAL A 377 10.77 -7.79 1.70
C VAL A 377 9.58 -6.88 1.41
N GLU A 378 8.60 -6.82 2.32
CA GLU A 378 7.42 -5.96 2.15
C GLU A 378 7.84 -4.48 2.10
N ALA A 379 8.57 -4.02 3.12
CA ALA A 379 9.06 -2.64 3.17
C ALA A 379 9.96 -2.31 1.98
N ARG A 380 10.85 -3.25 1.59
CA ARG A 380 11.73 -3.10 0.43
C ARG A 380 10.97 -2.85 -0.86
N GLU A 381 10.03 -3.73 -1.20
CA GLU A 381 9.25 -3.60 -2.43
C GLU A 381 8.29 -2.41 -2.37
N TYR A 382 7.73 -2.11 -1.19
CA TYR A 382 6.89 -0.95 -0.96
C TYR A 382 7.65 0.36 -1.24
N GLY A 383 8.83 0.54 -0.62
CA GLY A 383 9.61 1.76 -0.77
C GLY A 383 10.04 2.02 -2.22
N LYS A 384 10.49 0.97 -2.93
CA LYS A 384 10.83 1.08 -4.37
C LYS A 384 9.64 1.59 -5.18
N LYS A 385 8.45 1.03 -4.97
CA LYS A 385 7.23 1.41 -5.70
C LYS A 385 6.75 2.82 -5.34
N VAL A 386 6.74 3.18 -4.05
CA VAL A 386 6.34 4.54 -3.62
C VAL A 386 7.30 5.59 -4.15
N LEU A 387 8.61 5.33 -4.14
CA LEU A 387 9.60 6.28 -4.70
C LEU A 387 9.38 6.51 -6.19
N VAL A 388 9.16 5.45 -6.97
CA VAL A 388 8.81 5.56 -8.40
C VAL A 388 7.50 6.31 -8.59
N ASN A 389 6.47 5.98 -7.81
CA ASN A 389 5.19 6.66 -7.88
C ASN A 389 5.33 8.16 -7.57
N TYR A 390 6.12 8.51 -6.56
CA TYR A 390 6.38 9.89 -6.15
C TYR A 390 7.00 10.70 -7.29
N VAL A 391 8.02 10.15 -7.96
CA VAL A 391 8.64 10.79 -9.13
C VAL A 391 7.63 10.98 -10.26
N ILE A 392 6.82 9.97 -10.57
CA ILE A 392 5.80 10.06 -11.63
C ILE A 392 4.73 11.10 -11.29
N TYR A 393 4.23 11.12 -10.05
CA TYR A 393 3.23 12.08 -9.62
C TYR A 393 3.77 13.51 -9.59
N ARG A 394 5.02 13.73 -9.15
CA ARG A 394 5.65 15.06 -9.25
C ARG A 394 5.68 15.59 -10.68
N ASN A 395 6.09 14.74 -11.63
CA ASN A 395 6.09 15.11 -13.05
C ASN A 395 4.67 15.42 -13.56
N LYS A 396 3.66 14.61 -13.19
CA LYS A 396 2.25 14.83 -13.56
C LYS A 396 1.64 16.09 -12.96
N LEU A 397 2.11 16.50 -11.78
CA LEU A 397 1.70 17.72 -11.09
C LEU A 397 2.53 18.95 -11.52
N GLY A 398 3.33 18.83 -12.60
CA GLY A 398 4.04 19.97 -13.18
C GLY A 398 5.37 20.31 -12.51
N LYS A 399 5.94 19.43 -11.67
CA LYS A 399 7.28 19.59 -11.09
C LYS A 399 8.25 18.56 -11.70
N PRO A 400 9.00 18.92 -12.76
CA PRO A 400 9.97 18.03 -13.40
C PRO A 400 10.90 17.38 -12.39
N THR A 401 10.97 16.05 -12.39
CA THR A 401 11.70 15.29 -11.38
C THR A 401 12.33 14.05 -11.99
N ARG A 402 13.62 13.85 -11.70
CA ARG A 402 14.39 12.66 -12.07
C ARG A 402 14.67 11.79 -10.84
N LEU A 403 14.72 10.47 -11.02
CA LEU A 403 14.89 9.49 -9.94
C LEU A 403 16.34 9.40 -9.48
N LEU A 404 17.29 9.39 -10.41
CA LEU A 404 18.71 9.21 -10.11
C LEU A 404 19.26 10.26 -9.11
N PRO A 405 18.94 11.57 -9.23
CA PRO A 405 19.34 12.55 -8.22
C PRO A 405 18.84 12.22 -6.81
N LEU A 406 17.59 11.77 -6.66
CA LEU A 406 17.03 11.37 -5.36
C LEU A 406 17.80 10.17 -4.79
N LEU A 407 18.07 9.16 -5.63
CA LEU A 407 18.86 7.99 -5.20
C LEU A 407 20.25 8.40 -4.73
N LYS A 408 20.93 9.33 -5.43
CA LYS A 408 22.25 9.82 -5.00
C LYS A 408 22.22 10.46 -3.60
N GLN A 409 21.11 11.06 -3.17
CA GLN A 409 20.99 11.65 -1.83
C GLN A 409 21.01 10.61 -0.71
N LEU A 410 20.59 9.37 -0.98
CA LEU A 410 20.41 8.33 0.04
C LEU A 410 21.68 8.02 0.84
N THR A 411 22.86 8.22 0.25
CA THR A 411 24.16 7.97 0.89
C THR A 411 24.71 9.19 1.64
N TYR A 412 23.98 10.31 1.67
CA TYR A 412 24.32 11.55 2.40
C TYR A 412 23.29 11.81 3.51
N PRO A 413 23.52 11.32 4.74
CA PRO A 413 22.51 11.31 5.79
C PRO A 413 21.83 12.65 6.07
N ALA A 414 22.60 13.75 6.10
CA ALA A 414 22.10 15.10 6.32
C ALA A 414 21.01 15.56 5.32
N GLN A 415 20.96 14.97 4.12
CA GLN A 415 19.95 15.28 3.10
C GLN A 415 18.68 14.42 3.22
N THR A 416 18.68 13.43 4.11
CA THR A 416 17.68 12.35 4.09
C THR A 416 16.91 12.20 5.39
N ASP A 417 17.52 12.52 6.53
CA ASP A 417 16.88 12.34 7.83
C ASP A 417 17.54 13.18 8.93
N ARG A 418 16.84 13.25 10.08
CA ARG A 418 17.28 13.93 11.31
C ARG A 418 18.03 13.01 12.29
N PHE A 419 18.00 11.69 12.07
CA PHE A 419 18.51 10.70 13.03
C PHE A 419 20.03 10.55 12.93
N ARG A 420 20.56 10.61 11.72
CA ARG A 420 21.98 10.47 11.41
C ARG A 420 22.58 11.86 11.19
N ARG A 421 23.18 12.41 12.23
CA ARG A 421 23.93 13.68 12.16
C ARG A 421 25.39 13.43 11.86
#